data_AF-A0A833Z939-F1
#
_entry.id   AF-A0A833Z939-F1
#
_cell.length_a   1.000
_cell.length_b   1.000
_cell.length_c   1.000
_cell.angle_alpha   90.00
_cell.angle_beta   90.00
_cell.angle_gamma   90.00
#
_symmetry.space_group_name_H-M   'P 1'
#
loop_
_entity.id
_entity.type
_entity.pdbx_description
1 polymer ?
#
loop_
_entity_poly.entity_id
_entity_poly.type
_entity_poly.pdbx_seq_one_letter_code
_entity_poly.pdbx_strand_id
1 'polypeptide(L)'
;MSYIPLRAWLYRDGFARFSNTRFTLNSIDDQYVHLTNVAVQKTSPDYHPKKGCKWMLQRFRQYLASKHGPEAVETLFSNMDNIFIKSLQSVQKVIISDKHCFELYGYDILIDQDLKPWLLEVNASPSLTASSPEDYELKACLLEDTLHIVDMEARLTGKEKRVGGFDLMWNDGPVSREEGAPDLSETGNFATNTHLGCINDRKAQLRQLFRSLQSQKKASS
;
A
#
# COMPACT_ATOMS: atom_id res chain seq x y z
N MET A 1 -0.46 -0.96 -14.09
CA MET A 1 0.88 -0.39 -13.79
C MET A 1 1.65 -0.35 -15.10
N SER A 2 2.54 0.62 -15.33
CA SER A 2 3.42 0.68 -16.52
C SER A 2 4.77 1.24 -16.08
N TYR A 3 5.86 0.89 -16.75
CA TYR A 3 7.17 1.55 -16.56
C TYR A 3 7.53 2.50 -17.71
N ILE A 4 6.74 2.50 -18.80
CA ILE A 4 6.95 3.35 -19.97
C ILE A 4 5.60 3.97 -20.42
N PRO A 5 5.23 5.16 -19.92
CA PRO A 5 5.81 5.87 -18.78
C PRO A 5 5.46 5.21 -17.44
N LEU A 6 6.17 5.58 -16.36
CA LEU A 6 5.91 5.03 -15.03
C LEU A 6 4.48 5.39 -14.56
N ARG A 7 3.68 4.39 -14.24
CA ARG A 7 2.34 4.53 -13.67
C ARG A 7 2.18 3.60 -12.48
N ALA A 8 2.18 4.17 -11.27
CA ALA A 8 2.18 3.44 -10.01
C ALA A 8 0.91 3.71 -9.19
N TRP A 9 0.32 2.63 -8.68
CA TRP A 9 -0.86 2.65 -7.83
C TRP A 9 -0.51 2.05 -6.47
N LEU A 10 -1.02 2.64 -5.40
CA LEU A 10 -0.86 2.15 -4.04
C LEU A 10 -2.20 1.72 -3.48
N TYR A 11 -2.23 0.51 -2.92
CA TYR A 11 -3.41 0.05 -2.21
C TYR A 11 -3.45 0.66 -0.82
N ARG A 12 -4.57 1.27 -0.43
CA ARG A 12 -4.72 2.00 0.83
C ARG A 12 -4.61 1.12 2.05
N ASP A 13 -5.01 -0.14 1.93
CA ASP A 13 -4.94 -1.09 3.03
C ASP A 13 -3.68 -1.94 2.96
N GLY A 14 -3.32 -2.48 4.11
CA GLY A 14 -2.21 -3.39 4.29
C GLY A 14 -2.27 -3.95 5.70
N PHE A 15 -1.14 -4.48 6.17
CA PHE A 15 -1.05 -4.97 7.53
C PHE A 15 0.35 -4.84 8.11
N ALA A 16 0.43 -4.55 9.40
CA ALA A 16 1.64 -4.63 10.19
C ALA A 16 1.79 -6.04 10.77
N ARG A 17 3.00 -6.61 10.69
CA ARG A 17 3.37 -7.88 11.32
C ARG A 17 4.22 -7.60 12.55
N PHE A 18 3.95 -8.31 13.64
CA PHE A 18 4.66 -8.17 14.91
C PHE A 18 5.39 -9.48 15.26
N SER A 19 6.46 -9.38 16.04
CA SER A 19 7.01 -10.53 16.74
C SER A 19 6.11 -10.88 17.93
N ASN A 20 6.01 -12.17 18.25
CA ASN A 20 5.27 -12.63 19.44
C ASN A 20 6.07 -12.39 20.74
N THR A 21 7.39 -12.26 20.61
CA THR A 21 8.33 -12.05 21.73
C THR A 21 8.73 -10.58 21.81
N ARG A 22 8.94 -10.08 23.05
CA ARG A 22 9.47 -8.73 23.26
C ARG A 22 10.88 -8.63 22.69
N PHE A 23 11.12 -7.54 21.95
CA PHE A 23 12.42 -7.25 21.37
C PHE A 23 13.51 -7.14 22.45
N THR A 24 14.66 -7.78 22.20
CA THR A 24 15.86 -7.70 23.06
C THR A 24 17.12 -7.92 22.23
N LEU A 25 18.16 -7.12 22.48
CA LEU A 25 19.47 -7.32 21.85
C LEU A 25 20.34 -8.35 22.59
N ASN A 26 19.89 -8.85 23.74
CA ASN A 26 20.66 -9.77 24.56
C ASN A 26 20.75 -11.19 23.95
N SER A 27 19.83 -11.52 23.04
CA SER A 27 19.75 -12.82 22.38
C SER A 27 19.58 -12.62 20.87
N ILE A 28 20.68 -12.33 20.17
CA ILE A 28 20.63 -12.01 18.73
C ILE A 28 20.28 -13.23 17.87
N ASP A 29 20.62 -14.42 18.35
CA ASP A 29 20.38 -15.69 17.65
C ASP A 29 18.92 -16.16 17.77
N ASP A 30 18.11 -15.52 18.63
CA ASP A 30 16.70 -15.85 18.78
C ASP A 30 15.87 -15.26 17.64
N GLN A 31 15.69 -16.06 16.60
CA GLN A 31 14.91 -15.71 15.42
C GLN A 31 13.45 -15.33 15.75
N TYR A 32 12.87 -15.80 16.86
CA TYR A 32 11.51 -15.44 17.24
C TYR A 32 11.39 -14.00 17.76
N VAL A 33 12.49 -13.45 18.28
CA VAL A 33 12.58 -12.04 18.72
C VAL A 33 12.74 -11.11 17.51
N HIS A 34 13.55 -11.53 16.53
CA HIS A 34 14.04 -10.64 15.47
C HIS A 34 13.34 -10.77 14.13
N LEU A 35 12.69 -11.91 13.84
CA LEU A 35 12.00 -12.13 12.56
C LEU A 35 10.48 -12.02 12.72
N THR A 36 9.84 -11.17 11.94
CA THR A 36 8.37 -11.01 11.94
C THR A 36 7.66 -11.93 10.94
N ASN A 37 8.42 -12.74 10.20
CA ASN A 37 7.90 -13.66 9.19
C ASN A 37 6.94 -14.67 9.83
N VAL A 38 5.74 -14.78 9.27
CA VAL A 38 4.69 -15.69 9.78
C VAL A 38 5.16 -17.15 9.78
N ALA A 39 5.97 -17.57 8.80
CA ALA A 39 6.52 -18.93 8.74
C ALA A 39 7.40 -19.26 9.96
N VAL A 40 8.17 -18.29 10.44
CA VAL A 40 9.01 -18.43 11.64
C VAL A 40 8.15 -18.30 12.90
N GLN A 41 7.29 -17.27 12.96
CA GLN A 41 6.48 -17.03 14.16
C GLN A 41 5.50 -18.17 14.49
N LYS A 42 5.02 -18.92 13.49
CA LYS A 42 4.14 -20.08 13.69
C LYS A 42 4.83 -21.28 14.37
N THR A 43 6.16 -21.38 14.30
CA THR A 43 6.89 -22.46 14.97
C THR A 43 7.28 -22.09 16.40
N SER A 44 7.01 -20.85 16.84
CA SER A 44 7.29 -20.40 18.19
C SER A 44 6.44 -21.18 19.21
N PRO A 45 7.03 -21.65 20.33
CA PRO A 45 6.29 -22.37 21.37
C PRO A 45 5.20 -21.50 22.02
N ASP A 46 5.34 -20.18 21.99
CA ASP A 46 4.37 -19.22 22.53
C ASP A 46 3.32 -18.76 21.51
N TYR A 47 3.32 -19.32 20.29
CA TYR A 47 2.41 -18.90 19.22
C TYR A 47 0.95 -19.08 19.64
N HIS A 48 0.24 -17.97 19.78
CA HIS A 48 -1.18 -17.97 20.08
C HIS A 48 -1.96 -17.48 18.84
N PRO A 49 -2.71 -18.36 18.16
CA PRO A 49 -3.50 -17.98 16.98
C PRO A 49 -4.46 -16.81 17.26
N LYS A 50 -4.94 -16.70 18.50
CA LYS A 50 -5.87 -15.65 18.96
C LYS A 50 -5.19 -14.33 19.36
N LYS A 51 -3.90 -14.32 19.66
CA LYS A 51 -3.18 -13.07 20.02
C LYS A 51 -2.88 -12.19 18.81
N GLY A 52 -2.94 -12.76 17.60
CA GLY A 52 -2.89 -12.03 16.34
C GLY A 52 -1.70 -11.08 16.24
N CYS A 53 -0.56 -11.58 15.78
CA CYS A 53 0.63 -10.76 15.49
C CYS A 53 0.48 -9.93 14.20
N LYS A 54 -0.76 -9.56 13.85
CA LYS A 54 -1.10 -8.88 12.60
C LYS A 54 -2.16 -7.84 12.86
N TRP A 55 -1.86 -6.59 12.59
CA TRP A 55 -2.85 -5.50 12.64
C TRP A 55 -3.11 -4.99 11.23
N MET A 56 -4.38 -4.70 10.94
CA MET A 56 -4.72 -3.91 9.75
C MET A 56 -4.02 -2.56 9.80
N LEU A 57 -3.55 -2.09 8.64
CA LEU A 57 -2.76 -0.86 8.56
C LEU A 57 -3.51 0.35 9.12
N GLN A 58 -4.82 0.43 8.93
CA GLN A 58 -5.66 1.46 9.52
C GLN A 58 -5.57 1.49 11.06
N ARG A 59 -5.67 0.33 11.71
CA ARG A 59 -5.53 0.20 13.17
C ARG A 59 -4.13 0.57 13.62
N PHE A 60 -3.11 0.17 12.86
CA PHE A 60 -1.72 0.51 13.14
C PHE A 60 -1.46 2.03 13.05
N ARG A 61 -1.97 2.68 12.00
CA ARG A 61 -1.87 4.15 11.84
C ARG A 61 -2.56 4.90 12.99
N GLN A 62 -3.77 4.47 13.36
CA GLN A 62 -4.49 5.06 14.50
C GLN A 62 -3.70 4.91 15.81
N TYR A 63 -3.14 3.73 16.07
CA TYR A 63 -2.31 3.48 17.25
C TYR A 63 -1.09 4.41 17.28
N LEU A 64 -0.36 4.53 16.17
CA LEU A 64 0.78 5.44 16.07
C LEU A 64 0.36 6.89 16.30
N ALA A 65 -0.77 7.32 15.72
CA ALA A 65 -1.25 8.69 15.85
C ALA A 65 -1.64 9.02 17.29
N SER A 66 -2.26 8.08 18.00
CA SER A 66 -2.56 8.22 19.42
C SER A 66 -1.31 8.27 20.30
N LYS A 67 -0.22 7.61 19.91
CA LYS A 67 1.01 7.50 20.71
C LYS A 67 2.03 8.62 20.44
N HIS A 68 2.17 9.04 19.18
CA HIS A 68 3.21 9.96 18.71
C HIS A 68 2.66 11.28 18.16
N GLY A 69 1.34 11.44 18.08
CA GLY A 69 0.69 12.59 17.49
C GLY A 69 0.44 12.42 15.98
N PRO A 70 -0.60 13.07 15.43
CA PRO A 70 -0.99 12.92 14.04
C PRO A 70 0.06 13.43 13.05
N GLU A 71 0.71 14.57 13.32
CA GLU A 71 1.69 15.20 12.41
C GLU A 71 2.92 14.33 12.16
N ALA A 72 3.45 13.69 13.22
CA ALA A 72 4.57 12.77 13.11
C ALA A 72 4.20 11.53 12.26
N VAL A 73 2.97 11.06 12.39
CA VAL A 73 2.47 9.92 11.62
C VAL A 73 2.20 10.29 10.17
N GLU A 74 1.67 11.48 9.87
CA GLU A 74 1.57 11.94 8.48
C GLU A 74 2.95 11.99 7.82
N THR A 75 3.97 12.48 8.54
CA THR A 75 5.35 12.51 8.05
C THR A 75 5.90 11.11 7.79
N LEU A 76 5.68 10.16 8.70
CA LEU A 76 6.06 8.75 8.53
C LEU A 76 5.45 8.15 7.26
N PHE A 77 4.14 8.31 7.05
CA PHE A 77 3.45 7.75 5.89
C PHE A 77 3.86 8.44 4.58
N SER A 78 4.08 9.76 4.60
CA SER A 78 4.67 10.48 3.46
C SER A 78 6.07 9.97 3.11
N ASN A 79 6.89 9.67 4.12
CA ASN A 79 8.20 9.06 3.91
C ASN A 79 8.11 7.64 3.32
N MET A 80 7.08 6.85 3.68
CA MET A 80 6.82 5.56 3.03
C MET A 80 6.44 5.73 1.54
N ASP A 81 5.58 6.70 1.23
CA ASP A 81 5.19 6.98 -0.16
C ASP A 81 6.41 7.34 -1.02
N ASN A 82 7.33 8.15 -0.46
CA ASN A 82 8.59 8.46 -1.10
C ASN A 82 9.48 7.22 -1.33
N ILE A 83 9.51 6.29 -0.38
CA ILE A 83 10.24 5.03 -0.54
C ILE A 83 9.69 4.25 -1.73
N PHE A 84 8.36 4.09 -1.83
CA PHE A 84 7.71 3.35 -2.91
C PHE A 84 7.96 3.96 -4.29
N ILE A 85 7.92 5.29 -4.40
CA ILE A 85 8.18 5.96 -5.68
C ILE A 85 9.65 5.88 -6.05
N LYS A 86 10.56 6.18 -5.12
CA LYS A 86 12.01 6.15 -5.39
C LYS A 86 12.51 4.76 -5.74
N SER A 87 11.99 3.72 -5.10
CA SER A 87 12.32 2.33 -5.45
C SER A 87 11.91 2.02 -6.89
N LEU A 88 10.67 2.33 -7.29
CA LEU A 88 10.17 2.10 -8.65
C LEU A 88 10.94 2.92 -9.71
N GLN A 89 11.23 4.20 -9.42
CA GLN A 89 12.00 5.06 -10.32
C GLN A 89 13.42 4.54 -10.54
N SER A 90 14.07 4.00 -9.50
CA SER A 90 15.44 3.50 -9.59
C SER A 90 15.60 2.35 -10.59
N VAL A 91 14.54 1.56 -10.80
CA VAL A 91 14.52 0.40 -11.69
C VAL A 91 13.77 0.66 -13.01
N GLN A 92 13.15 1.83 -13.19
CA GLN A 92 12.32 2.15 -14.34
C GLN A 92 13.02 1.96 -15.69
N LYS A 93 14.33 2.24 -15.76
CA LYS A 93 15.12 2.08 -17.00
C LYS A 93 15.54 0.63 -17.29
N VAL A 94 15.43 -0.25 -16.30
CA VAL A 94 15.92 -1.63 -16.36
C VAL A 94 14.77 -2.61 -16.56
N ILE A 95 13.59 -2.31 -15.98
CA ILE A 95 12.43 -3.17 -16.10
C ILE A 95 11.86 -3.09 -17.53
N ILE A 96 11.74 -4.26 -18.15
CA ILE A 96 11.08 -4.41 -19.44
C ILE A 96 9.58 -4.22 -19.22
N SER A 97 9.00 -3.21 -19.85
CA SER A 97 7.57 -2.92 -19.77
C SER A 97 6.86 -3.38 -21.05
N ASP A 98 5.91 -4.30 -20.92
CA ASP A 98 4.92 -4.58 -21.95
C ASP A 98 3.58 -3.94 -21.55
N LYS A 99 2.86 -3.35 -22.51
CA LYS A 99 1.56 -2.70 -22.27
C LYS A 99 0.47 -3.65 -21.80
N HIS A 100 0.64 -4.96 -21.99
CA HIS A 100 -0.30 -5.99 -21.56
C HIS A 100 0.13 -6.65 -20.25
N CYS A 101 1.26 -6.24 -19.66
CA CYS A 101 1.74 -6.75 -18.40
C CYS A 101 1.42 -5.78 -17.26
N PHE A 102 1.10 -6.36 -16.10
CA PHE A 102 1.05 -5.63 -14.85
C PHE A 102 1.71 -6.49 -13.77
N GLU A 103 2.28 -5.82 -12.77
CA GLU A 103 2.87 -6.49 -11.62
C GLU A 103 2.28 -5.92 -10.34
N LEU A 104 2.12 -6.79 -9.35
CA LEU A 104 1.66 -6.44 -8.01
C LEU A 104 2.82 -6.68 -7.06
N TYR A 105 3.37 -5.61 -6.49
CA TYR A 105 4.48 -5.70 -5.54
C TYR A 105 3.98 -5.66 -4.10
N GLY A 106 4.60 -6.47 -3.24
CA GLY A 106 4.52 -6.34 -1.79
C GLY A 106 5.75 -5.61 -1.25
N TYR A 107 5.55 -4.54 -0.49
CA TYR A 107 6.63 -3.79 0.15
C TYR A 107 6.73 -4.13 1.63
N ASP A 108 7.91 -4.54 2.06
CA ASP A 108 8.20 -4.79 3.46
C ASP A 108 8.97 -3.60 4.05
N ILE A 109 8.28 -2.85 4.91
CA ILE A 109 8.80 -1.64 5.55
C ILE A 109 9.01 -1.90 7.05
N LEU A 110 10.20 -1.58 7.54
CA LEU A 110 10.51 -1.53 8.97
C LEU A 110 10.42 -0.09 9.46
N ILE A 111 9.87 0.13 10.66
CA ILE A 111 9.78 1.46 11.28
C ILE A 111 10.63 1.42 12.54
N ASP A 112 11.59 2.33 12.66
CA ASP A 112 12.45 2.43 13.83
C ASP A 112 11.82 3.28 14.96
N GLN A 113 12.57 3.42 16.07
CA GLN A 113 12.12 4.17 17.24
C GLN A 113 11.88 5.67 16.99
N ASP A 114 12.47 6.22 15.93
CA ASP A 114 12.38 7.64 15.55
C ASP A 114 11.29 7.88 14.48
N LEU A 115 10.44 6.87 14.23
CA LEU A 115 9.42 6.86 13.17
C LEU A 115 10.01 7.07 11.78
N LYS A 116 11.23 6.57 11.54
CA LYS A 116 11.79 6.53 10.20
C LYS A 116 11.47 5.19 9.53
N PRO A 117 10.85 5.19 8.34
CA PRO A 117 10.60 3.98 7.59
C PRO A 117 11.86 3.55 6.82
N TRP A 118 12.11 2.26 6.77
CA TRP A 118 13.21 1.60 6.08
C TRP A 118 12.68 0.51 5.16
N LEU A 119 13.09 0.55 3.89
CA LEU A 119 12.77 -0.51 2.94
C LEU A 119 13.63 -1.74 3.25
N LEU A 120 12.99 -2.87 3.55
CA LEU A 120 13.68 -4.16 3.71
C LEU A 120 13.78 -4.90 2.39
N GLU A 121 12.61 -5.15 1.76
CA GLU A 121 12.53 -5.89 0.50
C GLU A 121 11.29 -5.49 -0.32
N VAL A 122 11.35 -5.79 -1.62
CA VAL A 122 10.24 -5.65 -2.56
C VAL A 122 9.97 -7.02 -3.17
N ASN A 123 8.78 -7.55 -2.93
CA ASN A 123 8.35 -8.88 -3.37
C ASN A 123 7.52 -8.77 -4.64
N ALA A 124 7.98 -9.36 -5.75
CA ALA A 124 7.23 -9.44 -7.02
C ALA A 124 6.07 -10.45 -6.99
N SER A 125 5.95 -11.24 -5.93
CA SER A 125 4.86 -12.20 -5.73
C SER A 125 4.46 -12.26 -4.26
N PRO A 126 3.73 -11.23 -3.76
CA PRO A 126 3.28 -11.21 -2.37
C PRO A 126 2.37 -12.40 -2.09
N SER A 127 2.50 -12.99 -0.89
CA SER A 127 1.67 -14.14 -0.51
C SER A 127 0.19 -13.77 -0.40
N LEU A 128 -0.64 -14.41 -1.22
CA LEU A 128 -2.09 -14.28 -1.22
C LEU A 128 -2.80 -15.34 -0.35
N THR A 129 -2.05 -16.18 0.37
CA THR A 129 -2.62 -17.17 1.29
C THR A 129 -3.23 -16.47 2.49
N ALA A 130 -4.55 -16.58 2.69
CA ALA A 130 -5.23 -15.95 3.82
C ALA A 130 -4.96 -16.69 5.12
N SER A 131 -4.56 -15.97 6.17
CA SER A 131 -4.37 -16.52 7.52
C SER A 131 -5.52 -16.21 8.50
N SER A 132 -6.39 -15.24 8.16
CA SER A 132 -7.57 -14.86 8.95
C SER A 132 -8.68 -14.34 8.02
N PRO A 133 -9.93 -14.24 8.50
CA PRO A 133 -11.03 -13.65 7.71
C PRO A 133 -10.72 -12.23 7.22
N GLU A 134 -10.08 -11.40 8.04
CA GLU A 134 -9.71 -10.03 7.69
C GLU A 134 -8.62 -10.00 6.61
N ASP A 135 -7.65 -10.92 6.69
CA ASP A 135 -6.62 -11.07 5.65
C ASP A 135 -7.22 -11.58 4.34
N TYR A 136 -8.19 -12.49 4.42
CA TYR A 136 -8.92 -12.96 3.25
C TYR A 136 -9.67 -11.82 2.57
N GLU A 137 -10.45 -11.03 3.32
CA GLU A 137 -11.22 -9.92 2.78
C GLU A 137 -10.30 -8.86 2.16
N LEU A 138 -9.20 -8.51 2.84
CA LEU A 138 -8.18 -7.60 2.32
C LEU A 138 -7.64 -8.06 0.96
N LYS A 139 -7.20 -9.32 0.88
CA LYS A 139 -6.58 -9.89 -0.33
C LYS A 139 -7.58 -10.06 -1.46
N ALA A 140 -8.80 -10.50 -1.15
CA ALA A 140 -9.86 -10.62 -2.14
C ALA A 140 -10.20 -9.24 -2.74
N CYS A 141 -10.36 -8.21 -1.90
CA CYS A 141 -10.62 -6.85 -2.36
C CYS A 141 -9.44 -6.27 -3.16
N LEU A 142 -8.20 -6.53 -2.73
CA LEU A 142 -6.99 -6.11 -3.45
C LEU A 142 -6.96 -6.69 -4.87
N LEU A 143 -7.24 -7.98 -5.02
CA LEU A 143 -7.26 -8.65 -6.33
C LEU A 143 -8.42 -8.13 -7.20
N GLU A 144 -9.62 -8.00 -6.62
CA GLU A 144 -10.78 -7.45 -7.33
C GLU A 144 -10.48 -6.04 -7.86
N ASP A 145 -9.92 -5.17 -7.03
CA ASP A 145 -9.57 -3.80 -7.43
C ASP A 145 -8.39 -3.73 -8.39
N THR A 146 -7.47 -4.70 -8.32
CA THR A 146 -6.40 -4.83 -9.32
C THR A 146 -7.00 -5.07 -10.69
N LEU A 147 -7.98 -5.97 -10.81
CA LEU A 147 -8.70 -6.22 -12.06
C LEU A 147 -9.51 -5.01 -12.53
N HIS A 148 -10.07 -4.22 -11.59
CA HIS A 148 -10.71 -2.95 -11.91
C HIS A 148 -9.75 -1.94 -12.55
N ILE A 149 -8.49 -1.86 -12.11
CA ILE A 149 -7.47 -0.97 -12.70
C ILE A 149 -6.97 -1.46 -14.05
N VAL A 150 -6.77 -2.77 -14.20
CA VAL A 150 -6.36 -3.37 -15.48
C VAL A 150 -7.42 -3.10 -16.54
N ASP A 151 -8.69 -2.97 -16.12
CA ASP A 151 -9.79 -2.50 -16.94
C ASP A 151 -9.99 -3.32 -18.23
N MET A 152 -10.10 -4.63 -18.06
CA MET A 152 -10.33 -5.59 -19.15
C MET A 152 -11.59 -5.27 -19.98
N GLU A 153 -12.54 -4.52 -19.42
CA GLU A 153 -13.80 -4.14 -20.05
C GLU A 153 -13.77 -2.72 -20.68
N ALA A 154 -12.61 -2.05 -20.67
CA ALA A 154 -12.42 -0.67 -21.16
C ALA A 154 -13.50 0.30 -20.65
N ARG A 155 -13.76 0.25 -19.34
CA ARG A 155 -14.75 1.10 -18.66
C ARG A 155 -14.17 2.41 -18.16
N LEU A 156 -12.89 2.45 -17.84
CA LEU A 156 -12.22 3.61 -17.28
C LEU A 156 -11.88 4.64 -18.38
N THR A 157 -11.81 5.91 -17.98
CA THR A 157 -11.49 7.03 -18.86
C THR A 157 -9.98 7.28 -18.98
N GLY A 158 -9.18 6.68 -18.08
CA GLY A 158 -7.73 6.87 -17.98
C GLY A 158 -7.34 8.05 -17.08
N LYS A 159 -8.31 8.86 -16.62
CA LYS A 159 -8.09 10.04 -15.76
C LYS A 159 -8.35 9.78 -14.28
N GLU A 160 -8.72 8.55 -13.92
CA GLU A 160 -9.05 8.18 -12.56
C GLU A 160 -7.83 8.29 -11.65
N LYS A 161 -7.96 9.08 -10.59
CA LYS A 161 -6.98 9.16 -9.50
C LYS A 161 -7.18 8.08 -8.42
N ARG A 162 -8.36 7.46 -8.38
CA ARG A 162 -8.75 6.43 -7.41
C ARG A 162 -9.60 5.37 -8.09
N VAL A 163 -9.33 4.10 -7.82
CA VAL A 163 -10.12 2.96 -8.32
C VAL A 163 -10.17 1.90 -7.21
N GLY A 164 -11.35 1.71 -6.62
CA GLY A 164 -11.51 0.88 -5.43
C GLY A 164 -10.63 1.38 -4.28
N GLY A 165 -9.90 0.45 -3.67
CA GLY A 165 -8.92 0.70 -2.62
C GLY A 165 -7.56 1.20 -3.12
N PHE A 166 -7.36 1.37 -4.43
CA PHE A 166 -6.12 1.93 -4.96
C PHE A 166 -6.21 3.43 -5.17
N ASP A 167 -5.08 4.10 -4.90
CA ASP A 167 -4.83 5.47 -5.27
C ASP A 167 -3.66 5.56 -6.25
N LEU A 168 -3.83 6.39 -7.28
CA LEU A 168 -2.78 6.68 -8.25
C LEU A 168 -1.75 7.60 -7.60
N MET A 169 -0.54 7.09 -7.37
CA MET A 169 0.55 7.87 -6.78
C MET A 169 1.33 8.65 -7.84
N TRP A 170 1.57 8.00 -8.98
CA TRP A 170 2.48 8.47 -10.02
C TRP A 170 1.95 8.13 -11.39
N ASN A 171 1.98 9.09 -12.30
CA ASN A 171 1.60 8.94 -13.71
C ASN A 171 2.50 9.85 -14.56
N ASP A 172 3.70 9.37 -14.85
CA ASP A 172 4.81 10.14 -15.44
C ASP A 172 5.16 11.44 -14.67
N GLY A 173 4.79 11.46 -13.39
CA GLY A 173 4.89 12.60 -12.49
C GLY A 173 4.07 12.35 -11.22
N PRO A 174 4.35 13.09 -10.14
CA PRO A 174 3.58 12.95 -8.90
C PRO A 174 2.13 13.37 -9.12
N VAL A 175 1.18 12.57 -8.63
CA VAL A 175 -0.25 12.89 -8.71
C VAL A 175 -0.68 13.55 -7.41
N SER A 176 -1.16 14.79 -7.49
CA SER A 176 -1.67 15.55 -6.34
C SER A 176 -3.10 15.13 -5.96
N ARG A 177 -3.43 15.23 -4.66
CA ARG A 177 -4.78 14.99 -4.13
C ARG A 177 -5.80 15.98 -4.69
N GLU A 178 -5.42 17.25 -4.81
CA GLU A 178 -6.30 18.33 -5.29
C GLU A 178 -6.17 18.55 -6.80
N GLU A 179 -7.13 19.25 -7.42
CA GLU A 179 -6.97 19.76 -8.78
C GLU A 179 -6.11 21.02 -8.75
N GLY A 180 -4.80 20.83 -8.93
CA GLY A 180 -3.80 21.90 -8.92
C GLY A 180 -2.40 21.34 -9.12
N ALA A 181 -1.49 22.16 -9.63
CA ALA A 181 -0.08 21.79 -9.79
C ALA A 181 0.48 21.32 -8.44
N PRO A 182 1.33 20.26 -8.41
CA PRO A 182 1.92 19.80 -7.17
C PRO A 182 2.79 20.91 -6.59
N ASP A 183 2.39 21.45 -5.44
CA ASP A 183 3.29 22.30 -4.65
C ASP A 183 4.47 21.40 -4.22
N LEU A 184 5.66 21.75 -4.70
CA LEU A 184 6.89 21.23 -4.15
C LEU A 184 6.97 21.77 -2.72
N SER A 185 6.62 20.94 -1.74
CA SER A 185 6.90 21.28 -0.34
C SER A 185 8.41 21.59 -0.22
N GLU A 186 8.77 22.64 0.51
CA GLU A 186 10.16 23.10 0.71
C GLU A 186 11.08 21.99 1.27
N THR A 187 10.52 20.87 1.71
CA THR A 187 11.19 19.67 2.22
C THR A 187 11.52 18.59 1.18
N GLY A 188 11.19 18.79 -0.11
CA GLY A 188 11.49 17.81 -1.16
C GLY A 188 10.64 16.53 -1.10
N ASN A 189 9.55 16.55 -0.33
CA ASN A 189 8.58 15.47 -0.24
C ASN A 189 7.41 15.73 -1.19
N PHE A 190 7.05 14.73 -2.00
CA PHE A 190 5.91 14.83 -2.92
C PHE A 190 4.59 14.75 -2.14
N ALA A 191 3.70 15.72 -2.33
CA ALA A 191 2.32 15.61 -1.85
C ALA A 191 1.55 14.59 -2.71
N THR A 192 1.72 13.30 -2.41
CA THR A 192 1.14 12.21 -3.18
C THR A 192 -0.34 12.02 -2.88
N ASN A 193 -1.12 11.68 -3.91
CA ASN A 193 -2.49 11.22 -3.80
C ASN A 193 -2.54 9.81 -3.20
N THR A 194 -2.23 9.68 -1.92
CA THR A 194 -2.17 8.41 -1.19
C THR A 194 -3.01 8.50 0.07
N HIS A 195 -3.82 7.49 0.36
CA HIS A 195 -4.58 7.40 1.61
C HIS A 195 -4.19 6.14 2.39
N LEU A 196 -2.90 5.82 2.38
CA LEU A 196 -2.33 4.62 2.99
C LEU A 196 -2.66 4.56 4.49
N GLY A 197 -3.40 3.54 4.92
CA GLY A 197 -3.86 3.38 6.30
C GLY A 197 -4.94 4.37 6.74
N CYS A 198 -5.51 5.20 5.85
CA CYS A 198 -6.72 5.97 6.14
C CYS A 198 -7.97 5.05 6.16
N ILE A 199 -9.13 5.64 6.47
CA ILE A 199 -10.42 4.98 6.25
C ILE A 199 -10.57 4.63 4.76
N ASN A 200 -10.84 3.36 4.48
CA ASN A 200 -11.04 2.89 3.10
C ASN A 200 -12.51 3.01 2.68
N ASP A 201 -12.82 4.00 1.83
CA ASP A 201 -14.14 4.26 1.26
C ASP A 201 -14.47 3.40 0.01
N ARG A 202 -13.69 2.33 -0.26
CA ARG A 202 -13.77 1.44 -1.44
C ARG A 202 -15.19 1.22 -1.99
N LYS A 203 -16.11 0.73 -1.14
CA LYS A 203 -17.48 0.38 -1.58
C LYS A 203 -18.28 1.61 -2.04
N ALA A 204 -18.08 2.76 -1.42
CA ALA A 204 -18.71 4.01 -1.85
C ALA A 204 -18.07 4.53 -3.14
N GLN A 205 -16.73 4.49 -3.20
CA GLN A 205 -15.94 4.93 -4.35
C GLN A 205 -16.29 4.14 -5.62
N LEU A 206 -16.32 2.80 -5.57
CA LEU A 206 -16.65 1.97 -6.74
C LEU A 206 -18.08 2.20 -7.22
N ARG A 207 -19.03 2.34 -6.29
CA ARG A 207 -20.43 2.65 -6.64
C ARG A 207 -20.56 3.99 -7.34
N GLN A 208 -19.84 5.01 -6.88
CA GLN A 208 -19.84 6.32 -7.52
C GLN A 208 -19.17 6.27 -8.90
N LEU A 209 -18.02 5.61 -9.01
CA LEU A 209 -17.26 5.47 -10.24
C LEU A 209 -18.11 4.81 -11.33
N PHE A 210 -18.66 3.62 -11.07
CA PHE A 210 -19.44 2.90 -12.09
C PHE A 210 -20.75 3.59 -12.46
N ARG A 211 -21.41 4.28 -11.52
CA ARG A 211 -22.58 5.12 -11.85
C ARG A 211 -22.22 6.26 -12.80
N SER A 212 -21.10 6.94 -12.54
CA SER A 212 -20.62 8.02 -13.39
C SER A 212 -20.29 7.51 -14.80
N LEU A 213 -19.56 6.39 -14.91
CA LEU A 213 -19.20 5.79 -16.20
C LEU A 213 -20.44 5.35 -17.02
N GLN A 214 -21.47 4.80 -16.35
CA GLN A 214 -22.74 4.45 -17.00
C GLN A 214 -23.48 5.69 -17.50
N SER A 215 -23.50 6.79 -16.74
CA SER A 215 -24.12 8.04 -17.18
C SER A 215 -23.40 8.66 -18.38
N GLN A 216 -22.07 8.62 -18.42
CA GLN A 216 -21.28 9.12 -19.54
C GLN A 216 -21.53 8.30 -20.82
N LYS A 217 -21.53 6.96 -20.73
CA LYS A 217 -21.86 6.10 -21.88
C LYS A 217 -23.26 6.40 -22.46
N LYS A 218 -24.25 6.66 -21.59
CA LYS A 218 -25.61 7.05 -22.01
C LYS A 218 -25.67 8.44 -22.65
N ALA A 219 -24.83 9.38 -22.22
CA ALA A 219 -24.79 10.73 -22.79
C ALA A 219 -24.04 10.80 -24.13
N SER A 220 -23.15 9.84 -24.40
CA SER A 220 -22.41 9.69 -25.66
C SER A 220 -23.06 8.78 -26.70
N SER A 221 -24.21 8.16 -26.38
CA SER A 221 -25.00 7.30 -27.28
C SER A 221 -26.22 8.04 -27.79
#